data_AF-A0A482VWC2-F1
#
_entry.id   AF-A0A482VWC2-F1
#
_cell.length_a   1.000
_cell.length_b   1.000
_cell.length_c   1.000
_cell.angle_alpha   90.00
_cell.angle_beta   90.00
_cell.angle_gamma   90.00
#
_symmetry.space_group_name_H-M   'P 1'
#
loop_
_entity.id
_entity.type
_entity.pdbx_description
1 polymer ?
#
loop_
_entity_poly.entity_id
_entity_poly.type
_entity_poly.pdbx_seq_one_letter_code
_entity_poly.pdbx_strand_id
1 'polypeptide(L)' 'MEYVVPRANAIGRENFIFLDDYARPHRAQSVMLALNNNEMNLFPFPPLSPDLNPIEHV' A
#
# COMPACT_ATOMS: atom_id res chain seq x y z
N MET A 1 -2.81 -18.78 -7.58
CA MET A 1 -3.06 -17.52 -8.30
C MET A 1 -2.59 -16.40 -7.41
N GLU A 2 -1.60 -15.64 -7.87
CA GLU A 2 -1.04 -14.50 -7.15
C GLU A 2 -1.88 -13.28 -7.55
N TYR A 3 -2.83 -12.88 -6.70
CA TYR A 3 -3.80 -11.81 -7.02
C TYR A 3 -3.23 -10.39 -6.83
N VAL A 4 -2.02 -10.29 -6.28
CA VAL A 4 -1.30 -9.05 -6.08
C VAL A 4 0.02 -9.24 -6.82
N VAL A 5 0.23 -8.51 -7.91
CA VAL A 5 1.52 -8.45 -8.59
C VAL A 5 2.19 -7.16 -8.14
N PRO A 6 3.07 -7.16 -7.13
CA PRO A 6 3.75 -5.95 -6.72
C PRO A 6 4.69 -5.54 -7.86
N ARG A 7 4.38 -4.42 -8.52
CA ARG A 7 5.28 -3.83 -9.52
C ARG A 7 6.51 -3.16 -8.90
N ALA A 8 6.73 -3.31 -7.59
CA ALA A 8 7.88 -2.78 -6.87
C ALA A 8 9.22 -3.13 -7.55
N ASN A 9 9.38 -4.37 -8.05
CA ASN A 9 10.59 -4.78 -8.76
C ASN A 9 10.82 -4.05 -10.09
N ALA A 10 9.75 -3.65 -10.77
CA ALA A 10 9.83 -2.87 -12.02
C ALA A 10 10.14 -1.38 -11.76
N ILE A 11 9.85 -0.89 -10.55
CA ILE A 11 10.02 0.52 -10.15
C ILE A 11 11.33 0.73 -9.38
N GLY A 12 11.91 -0.32 -8.80
CA GLY A 12 13.07 -0.26 -7.90
C GLY A 12 12.61 -0.44 -6.45
N ARG A 13 12.65 -1.68 -5.97
CA ARG A 13 12.06 -2.11 -4.70
C ARG A 13 12.62 -1.36 -3.48
N GLU A 14 13.93 -1.13 -3.49
CA GLU A 14 14.66 -0.52 -2.37
C GLU A 14 14.17 0.88 -1.97
N ASN A 15 13.63 1.64 -2.93
CA ASN A 15 13.11 2.98 -2.70
C ASN A 15 11.58 3.06 -2.84
N PHE A 16 10.92 1.92 -3.09
CA PHE A 16 9.47 1.89 -3.27
C PHE A 16 8.77 1.99 -1.92
N ILE A 17 7.85 2.94 -1.80
CA ILE A 17 6.97 3.12 -0.65
C ILE A 17 5.53 2.90 -1.12
N PHE A 18 4.82 2.00 -0.45
CA PHE A 18 3.42 1.73 -0.67
C PHE A 18 2.57 2.69 0.17
N LEU A 19 1.59 3.35 -0.43
CA LEU A 19 0.64 4.24 0.23
C LEU A 19 -0.79 3.73 -0.02
N ASP A 20 -1.61 3.69 1.03
CA ASP A 20 -3.05 3.45 0.94
C ASP A 20 -3.83 4.42 1.86
N ASP A 21 -5.16 4.39 1.77
CA ASP A 21 -6.09 5.30 2.48
C ASP A 21 -6.43 4.86 3.92
N TYR A 22 -5.76 3.82 4.44
CA TYR A 22 -6.06 3.22 5.74
C TYR A 22 -7.49 2.66 5.89
N ALA A 23 -8.24 2.42 4.81
CA ALA A 23 -9.58 1.84 4.90
C ALA A 23 -9.56 0.41 5.51
N ARG A 24 -10.64 0.03 6.20
CA ARG A 24 -10.72 -1.27 6.92
C ARG A 24 -10.34 -2.50 6.07
N PRO A 25 -10.75 -2.62 4.79
CA PRO A 25 -10.31 -3.75 3.96
C PRO A 25 -8.79 -3.84 3.79
N HIS A 26 -8.08 -2.71 3.73
CA HIS A 26 -6.62 -2.64 3.61
C HIS A 26 -5.89 -3.02 4.91
N ARG A 27 -6.63 -3.14 6.01
CA ARG A 27 -6.12 -3.55 7.33
C ARG A 27 -6.57 -4.97 7.72
N ALA A 28 -7.28 -5.67 6.83
CA ALA A 28 -7.61 -7.07 7.04
C ALA A 28 -6.33 -7.91 7.16
N GLN A 29 -6.33 -8.92 8.04
CA GLN A 29 -5.16 -9.77 8.27
C GLN A 29 -4.61 -10.40 6.99
N SER A 30 -5.49 -10.86 6.10
CA SER A 30 -5.10 -11.44 4.81
C SER A 30 -4.37 -10.44 3.92
N VAL A 31 -4.79 -9.17 3.92
CA VAL A 31 -4.13 -8.10 3.16
C VAL A 31 -2.78 -7.74 3.78
N MET A 32 -2.73 -7.56 5.10
CA MET A 32 -1.46 -7.27 5.79
C MET A 32 -0.43 -8.40 5.61
N LEU A 33 -0.88 -9.66 5.63
CA LEU A 33 -0.02 -10.81 5.35
C LEU A 33 0.50 -10.80 3.92
N ALA A 34 -0.35 -10.47 2.94
CA ALA A 34 0.06 -10.36 1.55
C ALA A 34 1.09 -9.23 1.35
N LEU A 35 0.89 -8.06 1.95
CA LEU A 35 1.84 -6.95 1.91
C LEU A 35 3.20 -7.34 2.52
N ASN A 36 3.18 -8.01 3.66
CA ASN A 36 4.40 -8.47 4.33
C ASN A 36 5.14 -9.55 3.52
N ASN A 37 4.43 -10.56 3.00
CA ASN A 37 5.02 -11.62 2.18
C ASN A 37 5.63 -11.08 0.88
N ASN A 38 5.14 -9.92 0.42
CA ASN A 38 5.67 -9.20 -0.74
C ASN A 38 6.65 -8.08 -0.36
N GLU A 39 7.15 -8.07 0.89
CA GLU A 39 8.08 -7.07 1.47
C GLU A 39 7.74 -5.63 1.08
N MET A 40 6.45 -5.28 1.16
CA MET A 40 5.97 -3.94 0.84
C MET A 40 6.23 -2.99 2.00
N ASN A 41 6.97 -1.91 1.75
CA ASN A 41 7.20 -0.85 2.72
C ASN A 41 6.00 0.10 2.78
N LEU A 42 5.10 -0.08 3.76
CA LEU A 42 3.89 0.73 3.92
C LEU A 42 4.19 2.08 4.59
N PHE A 43 3.75 3.17 3.98
CA PHE A 43 3.73 4.49 4.59
C PHE A 43 2.59 4.60 5.61
N PRO A 44 2.84 5.04 6.86
CA PRO A 44 1.78 5.29 7.82
C PRO A 44 0.94 6.50 7.36
N PHE A 45 -0.35 6.27 7.11
CA PHE A 45 -1.29 7.30 6.67
C PHE A 45 -2.44 7.48 7.68
N PRO A 46 -2.84 8.71 8.03
CA PRO A 46 -3.95 8.93 8.96
C PRO A 46 -5.30 8.52 8.34
N PRO A 47 -6.18 7.85 9.11
CA PRO A 47 -7.53 7.51 8.63
C PRO A 47 -8.35 8.76 8.33
N LEU A 48 -9.19 8.69 7.30
CA LEU A 48 -10.13 9.77 6.93
C LEU A 48 -9.45 11.10 6.56
N SER A 49 -8.24 11.05 6.02
CA SER A 49 -7.49 12.22 5.54
C SER A 49 -7.32 12.22 4.02
N PRO A 50 -8.41 12.30 3.23
CA PRO A 50 -8.32 12.35 1.77
C PRO A 50 -7.52 13.57 1.28
N ASP A 51 -7.53 14.66 2.04
CA ASP A 51 -6.74 15.88 1.81
C ASP A 51 -5.22 15.64 1.79
N LEU A 52 -4.74 14.59 2.47
CA LEU A 52 -3.32 14.24 2.49
C LEU A 52 -2.94 13.25 1.38
N ASN A 53 -3.90 12.71 0.63
CA ASN A 53 -3.64 11.72 -0.40
C ASN A 53 -3.37 12.41 -1.74
N PRO A 54 -2.17 12.27 -2.34
CA PRO A 54 -1.83 12.95 -3.59
C PRO A 54 -2.76 12.62 -4.76
N ILE A 55 -3.39 11.43 -4.78
CA ILE A 55 -4.26 11.01 -5.88
C ILE A 55 -5.61 11.75 -5.91
N GLU A 56 -6.01 12.35 -4.78
CA GLU A 56 -7.29 13.07 -4.66
C GLU A 56 -7.20 14.50 -5.20
N HIS A 57 -5.99 14.97 -5.52
CA HIS A 57 -5.77 16.27 -6.18
C HIS A 57 -5.81 16.09 -7.70
N VAL A 58 -6.90 16.56 -8.32
CA VAL A 58 -7.14 16.58 -9.79
C VAL A 58 -6.89 17.96 -10.37
#